data_AF-A0A8T0R5Z4-F1
#
_entry.id   AF-A0A8T0R5Z4-F1
#
_cell.length_a   1.000
_cell.length_b   1.000
_cell.length_c   1.000
_cell.angle_alpha   90.00
_cell.angle_beta   90.00
_cell.angle_gamma   90.00
#
_symmetry.space_group_name_H-M   'P 1'
#
loop_
_entity.id
_entity.type
_entity.pdbx_description
1 polymer ?
#
loop_
_entity_poly.entity_id
_entity_poly.type
_entity_poly.pdbx_seq_one_letter_code
_entity_poly.pdbx_strand_id
1 'polypeptide(L)'
;MLKDLAQEIDIIVNIAATTNFYERYDVSLDVNVLGVKHLCHFAEQCPRLKMFMQVSTAYVCGDREGLILEKPIESLREGTYLDVDAELRLVREAKKELTAMINNSSSDDAHNNNKKKTEERKAMKELGFQRARHFGWSNTYVFTKAMGEMVLGQLRGDMPVVIVRPSIITSVRADPLPGWMQGTRTIDTLIIGYAKQNLSCFLGDLSVVVDVIPGDMVVNAMMAAMVEHSEEKGAAAVPVYHATSSLRNPATYSVFYEAGLRHFYENPRVGKNGKIIPTREMCFFTSIARFHLYMLLTFKLPLEVRSHN
;
A
#
# COMPACT_ATOMS: atom_id res chain seq x y z
N MET A 1 8.05 22.89 23.54
CA MET A 1 7.32 21.65 23.20
C MET A 1 8.15 20.69 22.35
N LEU A 2 8.45 20.96 21.06
CA LEU A 2 9.24 20.00 20.24
C LEU A 2 10.70 19.84 20.72
N LYS A 3 11.35 20.93 21.15
CA LYS A 3 12.71 20.86 21.72
C LYS A 3 12.75 20.04 23.02
N ASP A 4 11.75 20.20 23.87
CA ASP A 4 11.62 19.46 25.12
C ASP A 4 11.38 17.98 24.83
N LEU A 5 10.46 17.69 23.90
CA LEU A 5 10.18 16.33 23.43
C LEU A 5 11.43 15.65 22.86
N ALA A 6 12.29 16.37 22.13
CA ALA A 6 13.53 15.80 21.59
C ALA A 6 14.51 15.36 22.69
N GLN A 7 14.54 16.03 23.85
CA GLN A 7 15.33 15.58 25.00
C GLN A 7 14.76 14.29 25.61
N GLU A 8 13.45 14.10 25.40
CA GLU A 8 12.54 13.03 25.80
C GLU A 8 12.77 11.65 25.18
N ILE A 9 13.05 11.67 23.87
CA ILE A 9 12.75 10.54 22.99
C ILE A 9 13.93 9.57 22.90
N ASP A 10 13.64 8.31 23.24
CA ASP A 10 14.54 7.19 23.01
C ASP A 10 14.24 6.46 21.69
N ILE A 11 12.95 6.33 21.31
CA ILE A 11 12.56 5.56 20.11
C ILE A 11 11.55 6.34 19.28
N ILE A 12 11.80 6.40 17.96
CA ILE A 12 10.86 6.93 16.97
C ILE A 12 10.36 5.76 16.11
N VAL A 13 9.04 5.57 16.04
CA VAL A 13 8.42 4.58 15.14
C VAL A 13 7.58 5.30 14.09
N ASN A 14 8.08 5.35 12.86
CA ASN A 14 7.40 5.97 11.74
C ASN A 14 6.51 4.98 10.97
N ILE A 15 5.23 4.96 11.33
CA ILE A 15 4.17 4.18 10.64
C ILE A 15 3.30 5.09 9.75
N ALA A 16 3.38 6.40 9.91
CA ALA A 16 2.53 7.35 9.20
C ALA A 16 2.81 7.29 7.69
N ALA A 17 1.75 7.04 6.91
CA ALA A 17 1.82 6.97 5.46
C ALA A 17 0.45 7.19 4.82
N THR A 18 0.42 7.74 3.61
CA THR A 18 -0.71 7.47 2.72
C THR A 18 -0.54 6.08 2.11
N THR A 19 -1.55 5.23 2.26
CA THR A 19 -1.56 3.83 1.81
C THR A 19 -2.43 3.62 0.57
N ASN A 20 -2.92 4.71 -0.03
CA ASN A 20 -3.79 4.67 -1.19
C ASN A 20 -2.94 4.52 -2.48
N PHE A 21 -3.15 3.41 -3.21
CA PHE A 21 -2.39 3.07 -4.42
C PHE A 21 -2.58 4.08 -5.55
N TYR A 22 -3.67 4.86 -5.54
CA TYR A 22 -3.98 5.87 -6.55
C TYR A 22 -4.27 7.24 -5.90
N GLU A 23 -3.42 7.63 -4.96
CA GLU A 23 -3.44 8.98 -4.37
C GLU A 23 -2.76 10.00 -5.29
N ARG A 24 -3.09 11.28 -5.11
CA ARG A 24 -2.37 12.38 -5.74
C ARG A 24 -0.87 12.26 -5.42
N TYR A 25 -0.05 12.46 -6.44
CA TYR A 25 1.37 12.22 -6.30
C TYR A 25 2.07 13.22 -5.37
N ASP A 26 1.70 14.50 -5.42
CA ASP A 26 2.19 15.53 -4.50
C ASP A 26 1.91 15.17 -3.04
N VAL A 27 0.67 14.78 -2.74
CA VAL A 27 0.28 14.34 -1.38
C VAL A 27 1.07 13.09 -0.95
N SER A 28 1.30 12.16 -1.88
CA SER A 28 2.04 10.92 -1.57
C SER A 28 3.50 11.19 -1.28
N LEU A 29 4.15 12.08 -2.02
CA LEU A 29 5.52 12.52 -1.77
C LEU A 29 5.61 13.30 -0.45
N ASP A 30 4.69 14.22 -0.20
CA ASP A 30 4.67 15.02 1.03
C ASP A 30 4.61 14.13 2.28
N VAL A 31 3.74 13.12 2.27
CA VAL A 31 3.56 12.22 3.43
C VAL A 31 4.66 11.17 3.50
N ASN A 32 4.87 10.39 2.44
CA ASN A 32 5.70 9.19 2.50
C ASN A 32 7.21 9.47 2.31
N VAL A 33 7.58 10.63 1.76
CA VAL A 33 8.98 11.00 1.47
C VAL A 33 9.41 12.21 2.31
N LEU A 34 8.73 13.35 2.19
CA LEU A 34 9.08 14.52 2.98
C LEU A 34 8.80 14.31 4.48
N GLY A 35 7.75 13.56 4.82
CA GLY A 35 7.51 13.14 6.21
C GLY A 35 8.70 12.39 6.82
N VAL A 36 9.34 11.51 6.04
CA VAL A 36 10.58 10.82 6.47
C VAL A 36 11.72 11.80 6.65
N LYS A 37 11.93 12.71 5.70
CA LYS A 37 12.95 13.78 5.79
C LYS A 37 12.78 14.65 7.04
N HIS A 38 11.55 15.06 7.34
CA HIS A 38 11.25 15.85 8.53
C HIS A 38 11.51 15.07 9.82
N LEU A 39 11.13 13.79 9.86
CA LEU A 39 11.40 12.93 11.01
C LEU A 39 12.89 12.66 11.20
N CYS A 40 13.67 12.50 10.13
CA CYS A 40 15.12 12.38 10.22
C CYS A 40 15.73 13.64 10.86
N HIS A 41 15.33 14.82 10.39
CA HIS A 41 15.82 16.08 10.96
C HIS A 41 15.44 16.27 12.43
N PHE A 42 14.25 15.82 12.83
CA PHE A 42 13.85 15.82 14.24
C PHE A 42 14.65 14.80 15.06
N ALA A 43 14.91 13.62 14.50
CA ALA A 43 15.68 12.55 15.12
C ALA A 43 17.14 12.96 15.40
N GLU A 44 17.76 13.73 14.50
CA GLU A 44 19.09 14.33 14.71
C GLU A 44 19.16 15.23 15.96
N GLN A 45 18.03 15.81 16.37
CA GLN A 45 17.93 16.68 17.54
C GLN A 45 17.67 15.90 18.84
N CYS A 46 17.52 14.58 18.77
CA CYS A 46 17.20 13.71 19.91
C CYS A 46 18.48 13.08 20.48
N PRO A 47 19.10 13.65 21.54
CA PRO A 47 20.40 13.18 22.04
C PRO A 47 20.36 11.79 22.68
N ARG A 48 19.16 11.29 23.03
CA ARG A 48 18.96 9.97 23.62
C ARG A 48 18.42 8.95 22.62
N LEU A 49 18.35 9.29 21.34
CA LEU A 49 17.76 8.41 20.35
C LEU A 49 18.53 7.09 20.26
N LYS A 50 17.83 6.04 20.69
CA LYS A 50 18.25 4.64 20.65
C LYS A 50 17.86 3.95 19.35
N MET A 51 16.74 4.35 18.76
CA MET A 51 16.26 3.76 17.50
C MET A 51 15.32 4.68 16.72
N PHE A 52 15.48 4.67 15.40
CA PHE A 52 14.50 5.10 14.43
C PHE A 52 13.99 3.89 13.62
N MET A 53 12.73 3.50 13.85
CA MET A 53 12.08 2.46 13.06
C MET A 53 11.26 3.08 11.93
N GLN A 54 11.54 2.66 10.70
CA GLN A 54 10.75 2.99 9.52
C GLN A 54 9.90 1.79 9.11
N VAL A 55 8.57 1.94 9.15
CA VAL A 55 7.68 0.96 8.53
C VAL A 55 7.56 1.27 7.04
N SER A 56 7.94 0.33 6.19
CA SER A 56 7.88 0.40 4.74
C SER A 56 6.88 -0.63 4.20
N THR A 57 7.21 -1.35 3.12
CA THR A 57 6.40 -2.45 2.58
C THR A 57 7.29 -3.46 1.86
N ALA A 58 6.94 -4.74 1.91
CA ALA A 58 7.67 -5.81 1.20
C ALA A 58 7.70 -5.57 -0.33
N TYR A 59 6.71 -4.84 -0.85
CA TYR A 59 6.58 -4.58 -2.29
C TYR A 59 7.54 -3.52 -2.84
N VAL A 60 8.36 -2.86 -2.00
CA VAL A 60 9.41 -1.95 -2.52
C VAL A 60 10.41 -2.66 -3.43
N CYS A 61 10.41 -4.00 -3.45
CA CYS A 61 11.16 -4.81 -4.39
C CYS A 61 10.75 -4.65 -5.87
N GLY A 62 9.64 -3.96 -6.16
CA GLY A 62 9.15 -3.74 -7.53
C GLY A 62 8.68 -5.05 -8.18
N ASP A 63 8.83 -5.14 -9.49
CA ASP A 63 8.43 -6.31 -10.29
C ASP A 63 9.43 -7.49 -10.22
N ARG A 64 10.30 -7.53 -9.19
CA ARG A 64 11.27 -8.63 -9.03
C ARG A 64 10.59 -9.92 -8.63
N GLU A 65 11.05 -11.02 -9.21
CA GLU A 65 10.55 -12.37 -8.95
C GLU A 65 11.57 -13.19 -8.16
N GLY A 66 11.09 -14.27 -7.53
CA GLY A 66 11.92 -15.21 -6.77
C GLY A 66 12.20 -14.77 -5.33
N LEU A 67 13.33 -15.23 -4.78
CA LEU A 67 13.70 -14.95 -3.38
C LEU A 67 14.21 -13.51 -3.23
N ILE A 68 13.44 -12.67 -2.55
CA ILE A 68 13.84 -11.30 -2.23
C ILE A 68 14.43 -11.26 -0.82
N LEU A 69 15.73 -10.95 -0.75
CA LEU A 69 16.46 -10.82 0.51
C LEU A 69 16.18 -9.49 1.21
N GLU A 70 16.32 -9.50 2.53
CA GLU A 70 16.25 -8.34 3.43
C GLU A 70 17.49 -7.44 3.25
N LYS A 71 17.55 -6.75 2.11
CA LYS A 71 18.63 -5.83 1.74
C LYS A 71 18.10 -4.41 1.49
N PRO A 72 18.98 -3.39 1.52
CA PRO A 72 18.65 -2.08 1.00
C PRO A 72 18.05 -2.12 -0.41
N ILE A 73 17.31 -1.08 -0.78
CA ILE A 73 16.62 -1.02 -2.07
C ILE A 73 17.64 -0.96 -3.20
N GLU A 74 17.61 -1.99 -4.06
CA GLU A 74 18.37 -2.07 -5.32
C GLU A 74 17.43 -1.98 -6.54
N SER A 75 16.11 -1.90 -6.32
CA SER A 75 15.04 -2.23 -7.28
C SER A 75 14.70 -1.14 -8.31
N LEU A 76 15.68 -0.40 -8.82
CA LEU A 76 15.46 0.42 -10.01
C LEU A 76 15.38 -0.46 -11.25
N ARG A 77 14.44 -0.16 -12.15
CA ARG A 77 14.41 -0.77 -13.47
C ARG A 77 15.74 -0.54 -14.19
N GLU A 78 16.24 -1.55 -14.88
CA GLU A 78 17.50 -1.46 -15.64
C GLU A 78 17.50 -0.24 -16.57
N GLY A 79 18.59 0.53 -16.54
CA GLY A 79 18.73 1.77 -17.30
C GLY A 79 18.05 3.00 -16.70
N THR A 80 17.46 2.90 -15.50
CA THR A 80 16.88 4.05 -14.80
C THR A 80 17.74 4.51 -13.62
N TYR A 81 17.68 5.81 -13.33
CA TYR A 81 18.29 6.42 -12.16
C TYR A 81 17.26 7.35 -11.53
N LEU A 82 17.00 7.18 -10.23
CA LEU A 82 16.03 7.97 -9.49
C LEU A 82 16.74 8.93 -8.53
N ASP A 83 16.71 10.21 -8.87
CA ASP A 83 17.03 11.30 -7.96
C ASP A 83 15.74 11.79 -7.29
N VAL A 84 15.62 11.52 -5.98
CA VAL A 84 14.42 11.87 -5.21
C VAL A 84 14.24 13.39 -5.11
N ASP A 85 15.31 14.17 -5.01
CA ASP A 85 15.21 15.64 -4.96
C ASP A 85 14.81 16.21 -6.32
N ALA A 86 15.27 15.61 -7.42
CA ALA A 86 14.80 15.96 -8.77
C ALA A 86 13.31 15.63 -8.96
N GLU A 87 12.86 14.48 -8.44
CA GLU A 87 11.46 14.08 -8.51
C GLU A 87 10.55 15.04 -7.72
N LEU A 88 10.99 15.46 -6.54
CA LEU A 88 10.28 16.47 -5.73
C LEU A 88 10.20 17.83 -6.45
N ARG A 89 11.26 18.25 -7.17
CA ARG A 89 11.22 19.48 -8.00
C ARG A 89 10.24 19.34 -9.16
N LEU A 90 10.31 18.23 -9.89
CA LEU A 90 9.42 17.92 -11.02
C LEU A 90 7.95 18.04 -10.61
N VAL A 91 7.57 17.43 -9.48
CA VAL A 91 6.17 17.45 -9.03
C VAL A 91 5.71 18.83 -8.61
N ARG A 92 6.58 19.63 -7.99
CA ARG A 92 6.27 21.02 -7.63
C ARG A 92 6.05 21.88 -8.88
N GLU A 93 6.90 21.73 -9.88
CA GLU A 93 6.79 22.44 -11.17
C GLU A 93 5.53 22.02 -11.92
N ALA A 94 5.29 20.71 -12.08
CA ALA A 94 4.12 20.18 -12.74
C ALA A 94 2.81 20.66 -12.08
N LYS A 95 2.75 20.69 -10.74
CA LYS A 95 1.61 21.23 -10.01
C LYS A 95 1.40 22.72 -10.27
N LYS A 96 2.47 23.51 -10.27
CA LYS A 96 2.41 24.96 -10.52
C LYS A 96 1.90 25.26 -11.93
N GLU A 97 2.41 24.55 -12.94
CA GLU A 97 1.97 24.67 -14.34
C GLU A 97 0.51 24.28 -14.50
N LEU A 98 0.11 23.14 -13.91
CA LEU A 98 -1.25 22.64 -13.95
C LEU A 98 -2.23 23.64 -13.33
N THR A 99 -1.92 24.19 -12.15
CA THR A 99 -2.76 25.23 -11.53
C THR A 99 -2.87 26.48 -12.42
N ALA A 100 -1.79 26.91 -13.07
CA ALA A 100 -1.82 28.06 -13.97
C ALA A 100 -2.70 27.79 -15.22
N MET A 101 -2.58 26.62 -15.83
CA MET A 101 -3.40 26.22 -17.00
C MET A 101 -4.90 26.14 -16.66
N ILE A 102 -5.22 25.55 -15.51
CA ILE A 102 -6.60 25.40 -15.03
C ILE A 102 -7.23 26.77 -14.69
N ASN A 103 -6.45 27.69 -14.13
CA ASN A 103 -6.95 29.04 -13.83
C ASN A 103 -7.21 29.86 -15.09
N ASN A 104 -6.39 29.71 -16.13
CA ASN A 104 -6.53 30.45 -17.39
C ASN A 104 -7.69 29.98 -18.28
N SER A 105 -8.23 28.79 -18.05
CA SER A 105 -9.19 28.13 -18.95
C SER A 105 -10.65 28.18 -18.48
N SER A 106 -10.96 28.76 -17.31
CA SER A 106 -12.33 28.73 -16.77
C SER A 106 -12.69 29.94 -15.89
N SER A 107 -13.91 30.48 -16.07
CA SER A 107 -14.52 31.56 -15.26
C SER A 107 -14.60 31.22 -13.75
N ASP A 108 -14.44 32.20 -12.88
CA ASP A 108 -14.36 32.01 -11.42
C ASP A 108 -15.74 31.89 -10.72
N ASP A 109 -16.54 30.91 -11.15
CA ASP A 109 -17.75 30.51 -10.42
C ASP A 109 -17.52 29.23 -9.56
N ALA A 110 -18.41 29.01 -8.59
CA ALA A 110 -18.28 27.91 -7.63
C ALA A 110 -18.38 26.51 -8.26
N HIS A 111 -19.13 26.36 -9.36
CA HIS A 111 -19.24 25.10 -10.09
C HIS A 111 -17.93 24.78 -10.80
N ASN A 112 -17.30 25.79 -11.40
CA ASN A 112 -15.99 25.69 -12.03
C ASN A 112 -14.90 25.32 -11.02
N ASN A 113 -14.92 25.90 -9.82
CA ASN A 113 -13.91 25.60 -8.79
C ASN A 113 -13.87 24.11 -8.38
N ASN A 114 -15.02 23.44 -8.31
CA ASN A 114 -15.06 22.00 -8.04
C ASN A 114 -14.54 21.16 -9.21
N LYS A 115 -14.82 21.59 -10.44
CA LYS A 115 -14.30 20.97 -11.66
C LYS A 115 -12.78 21.12 -11.75
N LYS A 116 -12.25 22.34 -11.56
CA LYS A 116 -10.82 22.67 -11.48
C LYS A 116 -10.09 21.74 -10.48
N LYS A 117 -10.60 21.61 -9.25
CA LYS A 117 -10.03 20.70 -8.23
C LYS A 117 -10.06 19.23 -8.65
N THR A 118 -11.11 18.81 -9.36
CA THR A 118 -11.25 17.43 -9.82
C THR A 118 -10.26 17.09 -10.93
N GLU A 119 -10.06 18.01 -11.87
CA GLU A 119 -9.08 17.89 -12.96
C GLU A 119 -7.66 17.85 -12.42
N GLU A 120 -7.29 18.78 -11.51
CA GLU A 120 -5.98 18.78 -10.85
C GLU A 120 -5.73 17.44 -10.15
N ARG A 121 -6.70 16.99 -9.34
CA ARG A 121 -6.61 15.73 -8.61
C ARG A 121 -6.41 14.53 -9.56
N LYS A 122 -7.08 14.50 -10.71
CA LYS A 122 -6.95 13.42 -11.69
C LYS A 122 -5.57 13.42 -12.34
N ALA A 123 -5.09 14.59 -12.77
CA ALA A 123 -3.78 14.73 -13.39
C ALA A 123 -2.64 14.35 -12.42
N MET A 124 -2.72 14.78 -11.15
CA MET A 124 -1.72 14.43 -10.15
C MET A 124 -1.71 12.94 -9.79
N LYS A 125 -2.86 12.25 -9.85
CA LYS A 125 -2.93 10.79 -9.68
C LYS A 125 -2.29 10.06 -10.84
N GLU A 126 -2.62 10.49 -12.06
CA GLU A 126 -2.09 9.92 -13.29
C GLU A 126 -0.57 10.09 -13.37
N LEU A 127 -0.06 11.28 -13.03
CA LEU A 127 1.39 11.53 -12.98
C LEU A 127 2.09 10.54 -12.04
N GLY A 128 1.61 10.37 -10.80
CA GLY A 128 2.21 9.43 -9.85
C GLY A 128 2.21 7.99 -10.34
N PHE A 129 1.12 7.57 -10.99
CA PHE A 129 1.02 6.24 -11.57
C PHE A 129 2.01 6.03 -12.72
N GLN A 130 2.14 7.01 -13.62
CA GLN A 130 3.11 6.96 -14.72
C GLN A 130 4.55 6.93 -14.22
N ARG A 131 4.88 7.76 -13.21
CA ARG A 131 6.22 7.79 -12.61
C ARG A 131 6.56 6.47 -11.92
N ALA A 132 5.64 5.91 -11.15
CA ALA A 132 5.84 4.59 -10.51
C ALA A 132 6.19 3.52 -11.55
N ARG A 133 5.40 3.40 -12.63
CA ARG A 133 5.65 2.42 -13.70
C ARG A 133 6.94 2.68 -14.48
N HIS A 134 7.29 3.94 -14.68
CA HIS A 134 8.53 4.32 -15.35
C HIS A 134 9.76 3.74 -14.62
N PHE A 135 9.78 3.82 -13.28
CA PHE A 135 10.88 3.32 -12.47
C PHE A 135 10.77 1.84 -12.02
N GLY A 136 9.68 1.14 -12.38
CA GLY A 136 9.52 -0.30 -12.11
C GLY A 136 8.70 -0.65 -10.87
N TRP A 137 7.83 0.25 -10.41
CA TRP A 137 6.87 -0.01 -9.33
C TRP A 137 5.42 -0.03 -9.84
N SER A 138 4.63 -0.93 -9.27
CA SER A 138 3.24 -1.17 -9.69
C SER A 138 2.28 -0.02 -9.41
N ASN A 139 2.56 0.82 -8.41
CA ASN A 139 1.68 1.92 -8.01
C ASN A 139 2.42 3.01 -7.21
N THR A 140 1.77 4.17 -7.06
CA THR A 140 2.31 5.37 -6.40
C THR A 140 2.67 5.15 -4.93
N TYR A 141 1.90 4.33 -4.22
CA TYR A 141 2.16 4.03 -2.81
C TYR A 141 3.50 3.32 -2.63
N VAL A 142 3.68 2.19 -3.31
CA VAL A 142 4.92 1.40 -3.20
C VAL A 142 6.12 2.24 -3.64
N PHE A 143 5.96 3.00 -4.73
CA PHE A 143 7.00 3.87 -5.23
C PHE A 143 7.44 4.94 -4.21
N THR A 144 6.48 5.60 -3.57
CA THR A 144 6.78 6.63 -2.56
C THR A 144 7.31 6.06 -1.25
N LYS A 145 6.94 4.81 -0.88
CA LYS A 145 7.59 4.10 0.23
C LYS A 145 9.04 3.76 -0.09
N ALA A 146 9.33 3.34 -1.31
CA ALA A 146 10.71 3.10 -1.76
C ALA A 146 11.54 4.39 -1.72
N MET A 147 11.01 5.52 -2.21
CA MET A 147 11.67 6.82 -2.11
C MET A 147 11.88 7.26 -0.65
N GLY A 148 10.93 6.97 0.24
CA GLY A 148 11.09 7.22 1.68
C GLY A 148 12.27 6.45 2.28
N GLU A 149 12.45 5.18 1.93
CA GLU A 149 13.63 4.39 2.34
C GLU A 149 14.93 4.95 1.76
N MET A 150 14.93 5.40 0.50
CA MET A 150 16.12 6.00 -0.13
C MET A 150 16.54 7.30 0.58
N VAL A 151 15.57 8.18 0.88
CA VAL A 151 15.81 9.42 1.63
C VAL A 151 16.31 9.13 3.03
N LEU A 152 15.73 8.13 3.72
CA LEU A 152 16.23 7.70 5.02
C LEU A 152 17.67 7.19 4.95
N GLY A 153 18.00 6.38 3.93
CA GLY A 153 19.35 5.89 3.71
C GLY A 153 20.37 7.01 3.45
N GLN A 154 19.97 8.08 2.77
CA GLN A 154 20.80 9.25 2.50
C GLN A 154 20.99 10.14 3.74
N LEU A 155 19.94 10.30 4.56
CA LEU A 155 19.93 11.24 5.69
C LEU A 155 20.32 10.62 7.02
N ARG A 156 20.36 9.29 7.14
CA ARG A 156 20.52 8.64 8.46
C ARG A 156 21.78 9.05 9.21
N GLY A 157 22.89 9.31 8.51
CA GLY A 157 24.21 9.43 9.15
C GLY A 157 24.45 8.25 10.12
N ASP A 158 24.73 8.57 11.38
CA ASP A 158 24.96 7.60 12.46
C ASP A 158 23.67 7.18 13.19
N MET A 159 22.49 7.64 12.75
CA MET A 159 21.21 7.31 13.36
C MET A 159 20.97 5.78 13.35
N PRO A 160 20.59 5.18 14.49
CA PRO A 160 20.28 3.75 14.57
C PRO A 160 18.94 3.45 13.90
N VAL A 161 18.97 3.13 12.60
CA VAL A 161 17.78 2.88 11.78
C VAL A 161 17.46 1.40 11.69
N VAL A 162 16.18 1.05 11.81
CA VAL A 162 15.64 -0.28 11.48
C VAL A 162 14.50 -0.11 10.48
N ILE A 163 14.43 -0.97 9.46
CA ILE A 163 13.34 -0.95 8.47
C ILE A 163 12.51 -2.22 8.63
N VAL A 164 11.19 -2.08 8.77
CA VAL A 164 10.24 -3.20 8.76
C VAL A 164 9.37 -3.09 7.50
N ARG A 165 9.35 -4.14 6.68
CA ARG A 165 8.62 -4.25 5.42
C ARG A 165 7.52 -5.31 5.54
N PRO A 166 6.31 -4.92 5.97
CA PRO A 166 5.16 -5.82 5.97
C PRO A 166 4.64 -6.08 4.55
N SER A 167 4.02 -7.24 4.33
CA SER A 167 3.18 -7.52 3.16
C SER A 167 1.76 -6.95 3.35
N ILE A 168 0.74 -7.52 2.69
CA ILE A 168 -0.65 -7.05 2.85
C ILE A 168 -1.12 -7.36 4.27
N ILE A 169 -1.28 -6.32 5.09
CA ILE A 169 -1.79 -6.45 6.44
C ILE A 169 -3.30 -6.70 6.40
N THR A 170 -3.75 -7.78 7.02
CA THR A 170 -5.17 -8.10 7.22
C THR A 170 -5.58 -7.94 8.70
N SER A 171 -6.80 -8.36 9.05
CA SER A 171 -7.30 -8.34 10.43
C SER A 171 -6.36 -9.01 11.41
N VAL A 172 -6.41 -8.59 12.67
CA VAL A 172 -5.61 -9.20 13.74
C VAL A 172 -6.05 -10.65 14.00
N ARG A 173 -5.10 -11.52 14.31
CA ARG A 173 -5.36 -12.92 14.63
C ARG A 173 -5.84 -13.10 16.07
N ALA A 174 -5.20 -12.42 17.03
CA ALA A 174 -5.45 -12.62 18.46
C ALA A 174 -5.69 -11.31 19.22
N ASP A 175 -4.70 -10.42 19.29
CA ASP A 175 -4.75 -9.18 20.09
C ASP A 175 -5.10 -7.97 19.23
N PRO A 176 -5.89 -6.98 19.70
CA PRO A 176 -6.60 -6.93 20.98
C PRO A 176 -7.98 -7.61 20.94
N LEU A 177 -8.47 -7.92 19.74
CA LEU A 177 -9.74 -8.60 19.50
C LEU A 177 -9.65 -9.37 18.18
N PRO A 178 -9.77 -10.71 18.17
CA PRO A 178 -9.64 -11.50 16.94
C PRO A 178 -10.57 -11.01 15.82
N GLY A 179 -10.04 -10.86 14.61
CA GLY A 179 -10.77 -10.34 13.46
C GLY A 179 -10.96 -8.82 13.43
N TRP A 180 -10.46 -8.09 14.44
CA TRP A 180 -10.50 -6.63 14.41
C TRP A 180 -9.66 -6.06 13.27
N MET A 181 -10.19 -5.02 12.63
CA MET A 181 -9.52 -4.28 11.58
C MET A 181 -10.08 -2.86 11.48
N GLN A 182 -9.24 -1.91 11.09
CA GLN A 182 -9.67 -0.54 10.87
C GLN A 182 -9.99 -0.28 9.39
N GLY A 183 -11.29 -0.17 9.11
CA GLY A 183 -11.81 0.09 7.77
C GLY A 183 -11.69 -1.14 6.86
N THR A 184 -12.04 -0.98 5.59
CA THR A 184 -11.96 -2.04 4.57
C THR A 184 -10.83 -1.70 3.60
N ARG A 185 -9.87 -2.61 3.42
CA ARG A 185 -8.77 -2.48 2.45
C ARG A 185 -9.02 -3.40 1.25
N THR A 186 -8.02 -3.52 0.37
CA THR A 186 -8.15 -4.18 -0.94
C THR A 186 -8.59 -5.65 -0.81
N ILE A 187 -7.88 -6.46 -0.01
CA ILE A 187 -8.21 -7.88 0.16
C ILE A 187 -9.57 -8.06 0.85
N ASP A 188 -9.90 -7.19 1.80
CA ASP A 188 -11.16 -7.25 2.55
C ASP A 188 -12.36 -6.92 1.66
N THR A 189 -12.17 -6.06 0.65
CA THR A 189 -13.20 -5.74 -0.34
C THR A 189 -13.57 -6.97 -1.17
N LEU A 190 -12.58 -7.80 -1.52
CA LEU A 190 -12.83 -9.08 -2.21
C LEU A 190 -13.61 -10.04 -1.30
N ILE A 191 -13.20 -10.17 -0.04
CA ILE A 191 -13.88 -11.01 0.96
C ILE A 191 -15.33 -10.54 1.16
N ILE A 192 -15.56 -9.23 1.32
CA ILE A 192 -16.91 -8.67 1.50
C ILE A 192 -17.76 -8.85 0.24
N GLY A 193 -17.17 -8.64 -0.96
CA GLY A 193 -17.84 -8.85 -2.24
C GLY A 193 -18.32 -10.29 -2.40
N TYR A 194 -17.44 -11.25 -2.07
CA TYR A 194 -17.76 -12.67 -2.03
C TYR A 194 -18.81 -12.99 -0.96
N ALA A 195 -18.64 -12.48 0.27
CA ALA A 195 -19.61 -12.68 1.36
C ALA A 195 -21.01 -12.17 0.98
N LYS A 196 -21.10 -11.08 0.20
CA LYS A 196 -22.37 -10.51 -0.31
C LYS A 196 -22.95 -11.30 -1.49
N GLN A 197 -22.20 -12.24 -2.04
CA GLN A 197 -22.51 -12.97 -3.27
C GLN A 197 -22.70 -12.01 -4.46
N ASN A 198 -22.03 -10.85 -4.40
CA ASN A 198 -21.97 -9.87 -5.49
C ASN A 198 -20.80 -10.15 -6.45
N LEU A 199 -19.92 -11.07 -6.07
CA LEU A 199 -18.75 -11.48 -6.84
C LEU A 199 -18.92 -12.95 -7.26
N SER A 200 -19.42 -13.18 -8.47
CA SER A 200 -19.66 -14.51 -9.02
C SER A 200 -18.47 -15.06 -9.81
N CYS A 201 -17.53 -14.20 -10.21
CA CYS A 201 -16.29 -14.59 -10.86
C CYS A 201 -15.15 -13.63 -10.54
N PHE A 202 -13.92 -14.09 -10.73
CA PHE A 202 -12.71 -13.30 -10.51
C PHE A 202 -11.60 -13.65 -11.50
N LEU A 203 -10.86 -12.64 -11.98
CA LEU A 203 -9.65 -12.81 -12.76
C LEU A 203 -8.49 -13.04 -11.78
N GLY A 204 -8.02 -14.28 -11.67
CA GLY A 204 -6.95 -14.66 -10.75
C GLY A 204 -6.55 -16.11 -10.91
N ASP A 205 -5.25 -16.36 -10.79
CA ASP A 205 -4.71 -17.71 -10.68
C ASP A 205 -4.67 -18.13 -9.22
N LEU A 206 -5.39 -19.21 -8.91
CA LEU A 206 -5.53 -19.73 -7.55
C LEU A 206 -4.20 -20.23 -6.96
N SER A 207 -3.19 -20.49 -7.78
CA SER A 207 -1.85 -20.90 -7.36
C SER A 207 -0.95 -19.74 -6.93
N VAL A 208 -1.31 -18.49 -7.27
CA VAL A 208 -0.51 -17.31 -6.94
C VAL A 208 -0.59 -17.00 -5.45
N VAL A 209 0.56 -16.71 -4.85
CA VAL A 209 0.68 -16.29 -3.45
C VAL A 209 0.09 -14.89 -3.27
N VAL A 210 -0.85 -14.79 -2.35
CA VAL A 210 -1.39 -13.55 -1.80
C VAL A 210 -0.69 -13.34 -0.47
N ASP A 211 0.46 -12.67 -0.51
CA ASP A 211 1.25 -12.44 0.70
C ASP A 211 0.49 -11.55 1.68
N VAL A 212 -0.15 -12.19 2.66
CA VAL A 212 -0.86 -11.54 3.75
C VAL A 212 -0.19 -11.80 5.08
N ILE A 213 -0.37 -10.87 6.01
CA ILE A 213 0.12 -11.02 7.37
C ILE A 213 -0.91 -10.40 8.34
N PRO A 214 -1.27 -11.08 9.45
CA PRO A 214 -2.10 -10.48 10.49
C PRO A 214 -1.44 -9.25 11.12
N GLY A 215 -2.21 -8.20 11.40
CA GLY A 215 -1.67 -6.95 11.93
C GLY A 215 -0.93 -7.09 13.27
N ASP A 216 -1.42 -7.95 14.16
CA ASP A 216 -0.78 -8.26 15.44
C ASP A 216 0.57 -8.96 15.28
N MET A 217 0.75 -9.78 14.23
CA MET A 217 2.07 -10.36 13.92
C MET A 217 3.07 -9.30 13.47
N VAL A 218 2.63 -8.30 12.70
CA VAL A 218 3.50 -7.18 12.30
C VAL A 218 3.91 -6.36 13.51
N VAL A 219 2.96 -6.04 14.41
CA VAL A 219 3.26 -5.33 15.66
C VAL A 219 4.23 -6.12 16.54
N ASN A 220 4.05 -7.44 16.67
CA ASN A 220 4.97 -8.29 17.42
C ASN A 220 6.38 -8.30 16.80
N ALA A 221 6.49 -8.36 15.47
CA ALA A 221 7.77 -8.27 14.78
C ALA A 221 8.45 -6.90 15.01
N MET A 222 7.69 -5.81 14.99
CA MET A 222 8.19 -4.48 15.31
C MET A 222 8.68 -4.39 16.76
N MET A 223 7.92 -4.90 17.72
CA MET A 223 8.35 -4.92 19.13
C MET A 223 9.61 -5.77 19.34
N ALA A 224 9.72 -6.92 18.67
CA ALA A 224 10.93 -7.74 18.72
C ALA A 224 12.15 -7.00 18.14
N ALA A 225 11.99 -6.36 16.98
CA ALA A 225 13.05 -5.56 16.38
C ALA A 225 13.42 -4.35 17.26
N MET A 226 12.44 -3.76 17.97
CA MET A 226 12.69 -2.70 18.95
C MET A 226 13.62 -3.17 20.06
N VAL A 227 13.35 -4.33 20.66
CA VAL A 227 14.15 -4.90 21.75
C VAL A 227 15.55 -5.29 21.28
N GLU A 228 15.67 -5.86 20.08
CA GLU A 228 16.97 -6.30 19.52
C GLU A 228 17.92 -5.11 19.30
N HIS A 229 17.42 -4.02 18.71
CA HIS A 229 18.28 -2.94 18.23
C HIS A 229 18.31 -1.69 19.12
N SER A 230 17.48 -1.57 20.17
CA SER A 230 17.44 -0.34 20.99
C SER A 230 18.72 -0.08 21.79
N GLU A 231 19.56 -1.08 22.02
CA GLU A 231 20.83 -0.91 22.72
C GLU A 231 22.05 -0.99 21.78
N GLU A 232 21.83 -1.24 20.48
CA GLU A 232 22.89 -1.28 19.49
C GLU A 232 23.33 0.14 19.10
N LYS A 233 24.64 0.42 19.25
CA LYS A 233 25.23 1.69 18.80
C LYS A 233 25.90 1.49 17.45
N GLY A 234 25.35 2.14 16.41
CA GLY A 234 26.01 2.33 15.12
C GLY A 234 26.22 1.04 14.31
N ALA A 235 25.13 0.37 13.92
CA ALA A 235 25.21 -0.77 13.01
C ALA A 235 25.80 -0.36 11.64
N ALA A 236 26.77 -1.14 11.16
CA ALA A 236 27.43 -0.89 9.87
C ALA A 236 26.45 -0.98 8.68
N ALA A 237 25.40 -1.79 8.82
CA ALA A 237 24.31 -1.91 7.86
C ALA A 237 22.97 -1.69 8.56
N VAL A 238 22.00 -1.11 7.84
CA VAL A 238 20.63 -0.92 8.33
C VAL A 238 19.92 -2.27 8.36
N PRO A 239 19.48 -2.78 9.53
CA PRO A 239 18.68 -3.99 9.60
C PRO A 239 17.35 -3.80 8.88
N VAL A 240 16.98 -4.79 8.07
CA VAL A 240 15.72 -4.83 7.33
C VAL A 240 15.00 -6.11 7.70
N TYR A 241 13.70 -6.03 8.01
CA TYR A 241 12.87 -7.19 8.32
C TYR A 241 11.66 -7.27 7.40
N HIS A 242 11.47 -8.41 6.76
CA HIS A 242 10.26 -8.76 6.01
C HIS A 242 9.25 -9.39 6.97
N ALA A 243 8.20 -8.65 7.33
CA ALA A 243 7.07 -9.18 8.08
C ALA A 243 6.04 -9.77 7.11
N THR A 244 6.34 -10.96 6.57
CA THR A 244 5.58 -11.58 5.47
C THR A 244 5.31 -13.06 5.73
N SER A 245 4.38 -13.64 4.97
CA SER A 245 4.05 -15.08 5.06
C SER A 245 4.67 -15.92 3.94
N SER A 246 5.00 -15.30 2.79
CA SER A 246 5.34 -15.99 1.53
C SER A 246 6.44 -17.05 1.61
N LEU A 247 7.49 -16.83 2.41
CA LEU A 247 8.63 -17.76 2.43
C LEU A 247 8.37 -19.02 3.26
N ARG A 248 7.69 -18.88 4.40
CA ARG A 248 7.56 -19.96 5.40
C ARG A 248 6.17 -20.59 5.43
N ASN A 249 5.14 -19.81 5.16
CA ASN A 249 3.75 -20.26 5.18
C ASN A 249 2.94 -19.50 4.12
N PRO A 250 3.24 -19.70 2.82
CA PRO A 250 2.60 -18.95 1.75
C PRO A 250 1.09 -19.20 1.71
N ALA A 251 0.32 -18.11 1.73
CA ALA A 251 -1.12 -18.16 1.47
C ALA A 251 -1.39 -17.89 0.00
N THR A 252 -1.84 -18.88 -0.75
CA THR A 252 -2.28 -18.70 -2.15
C THR A 252 -3.72 -18.19 -2.22
N TYR A 253 -4.13 -17.72 -3.40
CA TYR A 253 -5.55 -17.39 -3.65
C TYR A 253 -6.48 -18.58 -3.38
N SER A 254 -6.05 -19.83 -3.62
CA SER A 254 -6.83 -21.03 -3.27
C SER A 254 -7.10 -21.12 -1.76
N VAL A 255 -6.07 -20.95 -0.92
CA VAL A 255 -6.21 -20.97 0.55
C VAL A 255 -7.23 -19.93 1.00
N PHE A 256 -7.13 -18.72 0.46
CA PHE A 256 -8.07 -17.64 0.73
C PHE A 256 -9.51 -17.96 0.32
N TYR A 257 -9.68 -18.46 -0.91
CA TYR A 257 -10.99 -18.78 -1.46
C TYR A 257 -11.65 -19.92 -0.69
N GLU A 258 -10.93 -21.02 -0.44
CA GLU A 258 -11.43 -22.19 0.28
C GLU A 258 -11.78 -21.85 1.74
N ALA A 259 -10.95 -21.03 2.40
CA ALA A 259 -11.25 -20.56 3.76
C ALA A 259 -12.54 -19.71 3.78
N GLY A 260 -12.71 -18.81 2.82
CA GLY A 260 -13.93 -18.01 2.68
C GLY A 260 -15.16 -18.87 2.37
N LEU A 261 -15.05 -19.78 1.40
CA LEU A 261 -16.10 -20.72 1.01
C LEU A 261 -16.57 -21.53 2.23
N ARG A 262 -15.63 -22.17 2.94
CA ARG A 262 -15.91 -22.95 4.15
C ARG A 262 -16.58 -22.09 5.22
N HIS A 263 -16.00 -20.94 5.54
CA HIS A 263 -16.52 -20.05 6.58
C HIS A 263 -17.96 -19.61 6.30
N PHE A 264 -18.28 -19.19 5.08
CA PHE A 264 -19.63 -18.73 4.73
C PHE A 264 -20.62 -19.88 4.48
N TYR A 265 -20.16 -21.11 4.25
CA TYR A 265 -21.03 -22.29 4.30
C TYR A 265 -21.41 -22.65 5.74
N GLU A 266 -20.44 -22.69 6.65
CA GLU A 266 -20.64 -23.00 8.08
C GLU A 266 -21.40 -21.89 8.81
N ASN A 267 -21.22 -20.63 8.37
CA ASN A 267 -21.82 -19.43 8.95
C ASN A 267 -22.63 -18.68 7.89
N PRO A 268 -23.78 -19.24 7.46
CA PRO A 268 -24.57 -18.67 6.37
C PRO A 268 -25.08 -17.28 6.76
N ARG A 269 -24.91 -16.32 5.84
CA ARG A 269 -25.34 -14.94 6.08
C ARG A 269 -26.84 -14.80 5.88
N VAL A 270 -27.44 -13.90 6.64
CA VAL A 270 -28.87 -13.61 6.58
C VAL A 270 -29.09 -12.21 6.02
N GLY A 271 -29.93 -12.11 4.98
CA GLY A 271 -30.31 -10.83 4.40
C GLY A 271 -31.23 -10.04 5.32
N LYS A 272 -31.48 -8.76 4.99
CA LYS A 272 -32.37 -7.87 5.76
C LYS A 272 -33.80 -8.41 5.94
N ASN A 273 -34.22 -9.31 5.05
CA ASN A 273 -35.52 -9.96 5.04
C ASN A 273 -35.55 -11.29 5.84
N GLY A 274 -34.49 -11.61 6.59
CA GLY A 274 -34.39 -12.86 7.35
C GLY A 274 -34.08 -14.10 6.51
N LYS A 275 -33.93 -13.97 5.18
CA LYS A 275 -33.61 -15.11 4.31
C LYS A 275 -32.11 -15.35 4.28
N ILE A 276 -31.72 -16.62 4.30
CA ILE A 276 -30.34 -17.04 4.08
C ILE A 276 -29.90 -16.62 2.68
N ILE A 277 -28.71 -16.03 2.60
CA ILE A 277 -28.00 -15.75 1.35
C ILE A 277 -27.18 -17.00 1.02
N PRO A 278 -27.50 -17.75 -0.04
CA PRO A 278 -26.79 -18.99 -0.36
C PRO A 278 -25.34 -18.69 -0.74
N THR A 279 -24.40 -19.37 -0.10
CA THR A 279 -22.99 -19.36 -0.49
C THR A 279 -22.82 -20.15 -1.78
N ARG A 280 -22.26 -19.51 -2.81
CA ARG A 280 -21.98 -20.12 -4.12
C ARG A 280 -20.48 -20.15 -4.37
N GLU A 281 -20.08 -21.09 -5.20
CA GLU A 281 -18.72 -21.11 -5.74
C GLU A 281 -18.49 -19.94 -6.68
N MET A 282 -17.25 -19.47 -6.73
CA MET A 282 -16.80 -18.41 -7.62
C MET A 282 -16.06 -19.01 -8.81
N CYS A 283 -16.34 -18.50 -10.01
CA CYS A 283 -15.61 -18.90 -11.21
C CYS A 283 -14.30 -18.11 -11.34
N PHE A 284 -13.18 -18.79 -11.51
CA PHE A 284 -11.87 -18.15 -11.68
C PHE A 284 -11.40 -18.22 -13.13
N PHE A 285 -10.80 -17.12 -13.59
CA PHE A 285 -10.20 -17.02 -14.91
C PHE A 285 -8.72 -16.68 -14.77
N THR A 286 -7.85 -17.46 -15.40
CA THR A 286 -6.39 -17.20 -15.43
C THR A 286 -5.96 -16.32 -16.61
N SER A 287 -6.88 -16.02 -17.53
CA SER A 287 -6.60 -15.23 -18.74
C SER A 287 -7.63 -14.13 -18.91
N ILE A 288 -7.14 -12.92 -19.20
CA ILE A 288 -7.97 -11.75 -19.45
C ILE A 288 -8.90 -11.95 -20.66
N ALA A 289 -8.46 -12.70 -21.67
CA ALA A 289 -9.28 -12.98 -22.85
C ALA A 289 -10.51 -13.82 -22.51
N ARG A 290 -10.33 -14.90 -21.71
CA ARG A 290 -11.43 -15.74 -21.25
C ARG A 290 -12.37 -14.97 -20.32
N PHE A 291 -11.81 -14.16 -19.43
CA PHE A 291 -12.59 -13.31 -18.55
C PHE A 291 -13.44 -12.30 -19.34
N HIS A 292 -12.85 -11.59 -20.31
CA HIS A 292 -13.59 -10.65 -21.17
C HIS A 292 -14.68 -11.35 -21.98
N LEU A 293 -14.41 -12.52 -22.54
CA LEU A 293 -15.41 -13.29 -23.27
C LEU A 293 -16.59 -13.67 -22.35
N TYR A 294 -16.31 -14.16 -21.15
CA TYR A 294 -17.34 -14.47 -20.16
C TYR A 294 -18.16 -13.22 -19.77
N MET A 295 -17.49 -12.09 -19.52
CA MET A 295 -18.15 -10.83 -19.17
C MET A 295 -19.05 -10.32 -20.30
N LEU A 296 -18.59 -10.42 -21.55
CA LEU A 296 -19.35 -10.05 -22.74
C LEU A 296 -20.63 -10.87 -22.87
N LEU A 297 -20.50 -12.21 -22.81
CA LEU A 297 -21.62 -13.14 -23.02
C LEU A 297 -22.64 -13.11 -21.86
N THR A 298 -22.15 -13.03 -20.62
CA THR A 298 -22.99 -13.20 -19.43
C THR A 298 -23.66 -11.90 -18.97
N PHE A 299 -23.00 -10.75 -19.16
CA PHE A 299 -23.48 -9.47 -18.64
C PHE A 299 -23.74 -8.44 -19.72
N LYS A 300 -22.77 -8.19 -20.62
CA LYS A 300 -22.88 -7.06 -21.57
C LYS A 300 -23.95 -7.29 -22.64
N LEU A 301 -23.91 -8.41 -23.37
CA LEU A 301 -24.90 -8.70 -24.42
C LEU A 301 -26.35 -8.75 -23.89
N PRO A 302 -26.65 -9.41 -22.76
CA PRO A 302 -28.01 -9.39 -22.21
C PRO A 302 -28.52 -7.99 -21.82
N LEU A 303 -27.63 -7.10 -21.37
CA LEU A 303 -27.98 -5.71 -21.07
C LEU A 303 -28.29 -4.91 -22.33
N GLU A 304 -27.51 -5.08 -23.39
CA GLU A 304 -27.72 -4.41 -24.68
C GLU A 304 -29.06 -4.86 -25.31
N VAL A 305 -29.35 -6.16 -25.30
CA VAL A 305 -30.62 -6.70 -25.82
C VAL A 305 -31.83 -6.20 -25.02
N ARG A 306 -31.70 -6.02 -23.70
CA ARG A 306 -32.79 -5.49 -22.86
C ARG A 306 -32.97 -3.98 -22.98
N SER A 307 -31.97 -3.22 -23.39
CA SER A 307 -32.09 -1.78 -23.62
C SER A 307 -32.77 -1.40 -24.95
N HIS A 308 -32.99 -2.39 -25.82
CA HIS A 308 -33.62 -2.21 -27.14
C HIS A 308 -35.08 -2.73 -27.21
N ASN A 309 -35.65 -3.15 -26.08
CA ASN A 309 -37.07 -3.49 -25.91
C ASN A 309 -37.68 -2.61 -24.83
#